data_AF-W2UDC7-F1
#
_entry.id   AF-W2UDC7-F1
#
_cell.length_a   1.000
_cell.length_b   1.000
_cell.length_c   1.000
_cell.angle_alpha   90.00
_cell.angle_beta   90.00
_cell.angle_gamma   90.00
#
_symmetry.space_group_name_H-M   'P 1'
#
loop_
_entity.id
_entity.type
_entity.pdbx_description
1 polymer ?
#
loop_
_entity_poly.entity_id
_entity_poly.type
_entity_poly.pdbx_seq_one_letter_code
_entity_poly.pdbx_strand_id
1 'polypeptide(L)'
;MGQMTTINKSTLLELTDDYINQWHDARLGQTRLVSEHLTDDVRDICEKDVQDAISELTQSPFLQFLTEHYQRDLKYISRMLNEPHGTSTTLNPFFDALGAEYWSNEGMFESAVIYTIAAAIHVSEQPEQYFRDGPDTGLLKPVMPDKDVVKYARGLVGAINKQGLQIGDLIVRIIDLANGGQHDEELELVGKASEIAIREIVLITKRVFEVTNNRSVGRFSTNAIERILELIFDLDCLDKPLKHRQISNLQRKFEDDESEPLSYNQLDLPF
;
A
#
# COMPACT_ATOMS: atom_id res chain seq x y z
N MET A 1 -25.05 -9.71 14.26
CA MET A 1 -24.53 -10.34 13.04
C MET A 1 -25.10 -9.55 11.87
N GLY A 2 -24.33 -8.58 11.36
CA GLY A 2 -24.70 -7.80 10.18
C GLY A 2 -24.50 -8.64 8.93
N GLN A 3 -25.33 -8.41 7.90
CA GLN A 3 -25.13 -8.99 6.57
C GLN A 3 -23.72 -8.63 6.09
N MET A 4 -22.92 -9.62 5.71
CA MET A 4 -21.69 -9.39 4.95
C MET A 4 -22.06 -8.66 3.67
N THR A 5 -21.53 -7.45 3.48
CA THR A 5 -21.70 -6.67 2.26
C THR A 5 -20.98 -7.40 1.14
N THR A 6 -21.72 -7.99 0.20
CA THR A 6 -21.14 -8.77 -0.89
C THR A 6 -20.75 -7.84 -2.05
N ILE A 7 -19.61 -7.15 -1.92
CA ILE A 7 -18.84 -6.69 -3.08
C ILE A 7 -17.95 -7.86 -3.52
N ASN A 8 -17.85 -8.11 -4.83
CA ASN A 8 -16.90 -9.12 -5.29
C ASN A 8 -15.47 -8.56 -5.23
N LYS A 9 -14.49 -9.45 -5.05
CA LYS A 9 -13.09 -9.07 -4.82
C LYS A 9 -12.46 -8.27 -5.98
N SER A 10 -12.76 -8.63 -7.23
CA SER A 10 -12.25 -7.91 -8.41
C SER A 10 -12.71 -6.46 -8.43
N THR A 11 -14.02 -6.25 -8.24
CA THR A 11 -14.60 -4.91 -8.18
C THR A 11 -14.07 -4.13 -6.99
N LEU A 12 -13.87 -4.75 -5.83
CA LEU A 12 -13.24 -4.06 -4.70
C LEU A 12 -11.83 -3.57 -5.05
N LEU A 13 -11.02 -4.41 -5.68
CA LEU A 13 -9.65 -4.05 -6.06
C LEU A 13 -9.63 -2.92 -7.11
N GLU A 14 -10.47 -3.00 -8.14
CA GLU A 14 -10.67 -1.92 -9.12
C GLU A 14 -11.06 -0.60 -8.44
N LEU A 15 -12.05 -0.64 -7.54
CA LEU A 15 -12.48 0.55 -6.81
C LEU A 15 -11.38 1.14 -5.92
N THR A 16 -10.57 0.29 -5.27
CA THR A 16 -9.43 0.77 -4.49
C THR A 16 -8.35 1.36 -5.37
N ASP A 17 -8.06 0.76 -6.53
CA ASP A 17 -7.06 1.26 -7.47
C ASP A 17 -7.47 2.63 -8.03
N ASP A 18 -8.71 2.74 -8.50
CA ASP A 18 -9.30 4.00 -8.97
C ASP A 18 -9.20 5.10 -7.91
N TYR A 19 -9.50 4.78 -6.64
CA TYR A 19 -9.40 5.75 -5.54
C TYR A 19 -7.96 6.19 -5.29
N ILE A 20 -6.99 5.26 -5.33
CA ILE A 20 -5.57 5.57 -5.12
C ILE A 20 -5.07 6.48 -6.26
N ASN A 21 -5.44 6.19 -7.52
CA ASN A 21 -5.12 7.03 -8.68
C ASN A 21 -5.73 8.43 -8.56
N GLN A 22 -7.02 8.53 -8.23
CA GLN A 22 -7.71 9.81 -8.02
C GLN A 22 -7.06 10.64 -6.90
N TRP A 23 -6.60 9.98 -5.82
CA TRP A 23 -5.86 10.64 -4.74
C TRP A 23 -4.54 11.23 -5.23
N HIS A 24 -3.79 10.48 -6.05
CA HIS A 24 -2.53 10.96 -6.62
C HIS A 24 -2.73 12.09 -7.62
N ASP A 25 -3.74 12.03 -8.47
CA ASP A 25 -4.05 13.09 -9.43
C ASP A 25 -4.39 14.40 -8.71
N ALA A 26 -5.28 14.34 -7.72
CA ALA A 26 -5.62 15.49 -6.87
C ALA A 26 -4.38 16.06 -6.17
N ARG A 27 -3.49 15.20 -5.66
CA ARG A 27 -2.25 15.60 -4.97
C ARG A 27 -1.23 16.23 -5.93
N LEU A 28 -0.99 15.61 -7.08
CA LEU A 28 -0.01 16.05 -8.07
C LEU A 28 -0.40 17.42 -8.63
N GLY A 29 -1.67 17.62 -8.96
CA GLY A 29 -2.17 18.91 -9.42
C GLY A 29 -1.97 20.01 -8.37
N GLN A 30 -2.31 19.76 -7.09
CA GLN A 30 -2.10 20.74 -6.02
C GLN A 30 -0.60 21.04 -5.81
N THR A 31 0.25 20.01 -5.85
CA THR A 31 1.71 20.17 -5.72
C THR A 31 2.25 21.07 -6.82
N ARG A 32 1.78 20.88 -8.06
CA ARG A 32 2.17 21.68 -9.22
C ARG A 32 1.80 23.16 -9.03
N LEU A 33 0.58 23.45 -8.56
CA LEU A 33 0.10 24.81 -8.30
C LEU A 33 0.92 25.56 -7.24
N VAL A 34 1.35 24.86 -6.20
CA VAL A 34 2.11 25.43 -5.07
C VAL A 34 3.61 25.55 -5.36
N SER A 35 4.19 24.59 -6.08
CA SER A 35 5.65 24.51 -6.26
C SER A 35 6.16 25.11 -7.56
N GLU A 36 5.34 25.20 -8.61
CA GLU A 36 5.77 25.71 -9.91
C GLU A 36 5.46 27.21 -10.09
N HIS A 37 6.36 27.93 -10.75
CA HIS A 37 6.12 29.29 -11.20
C HIS A 37 5.33 29.28 -12.52
N LEU A 38 4.02 29.11 -12.40
CA LEU A 38 3.08 29.11 -13.52
C LEU A 38 2.72 30.54 -13.94
N THR A 39 2.57 30.75 -15.25
CA THR A 39 1.92 31.95 -15.79
C THR A 39 0.43 31.92 -15.46
N ASP A 40 -0.22 33.08 -15.35
CA ASP A 40 -1.65 33.20 -14.99
C ASP A 40 -2.55 32.28 -15.83
N ASP A 41 -2.40 32.27 -17.16
CA ASP A 41 -3.19 31.41 -18.06
C ASP A 41 -3.02 29.90 -17.78
N VAL A 42 -1.82 29.49 -17.35
CA VAL A 42 -1.53 28.07 -17.04
C VAL A 42 -2.00 27.72 -15.63
N ARG A 43 -1.91 28.68 -14.71
CA ARG A 43 -2.42 28.54 -13.35
C ARG A 43 -3.93 28.30 -13.37
N ASP A 44 -4.69 29.11 -14.10
CA ASP A 44 -6.15 28.96 -14.21
C ASP A 44 -6.57 27.57 -14.74
N ILE A 45 -5.82 27.03 -15.71
CA ILE A 45 -6.05 25.68 -16.24
C ILE A 45 -5.75 24.63 -15.15
N CYS A 46 -4.61 24.73 -14.49
CA CYS A 46 -4.22 23.78 -13.44
C CYS A 46 -5.14 23.84 -12.21
N GLU A 47 -5.66 25.02 -11.84
CA GLU A 47 -6.64 25.17 -10.76
C GLU A 47 -7.93 24.42 -11.09
N LYS A 48 -8.39 24.53 -12.33
CA LYS A 48 -9.56 23.79 -12.80
C LYS A 48 -9.30 22.28 -12.79
N ASP A 49 -8.17 21.83 -13.32
CA ASP A 49 -7.81 20.40 -13.34
C ASP A 49 -7.76 19.82 -11.91
N VAL A 50 -7.25 20.59 -10.94
CA VAL A 50 -7.26 20.20 -9.51
C VAL A 50 -8.66 20.11 -8.95
N GLN A 51 -9.52 21.09 -9.23
CA GLN A 51 -10.91 21.06 -8.77
C GLN A 51 -11.69 19.88 -9.35
N ASP A 52 -11.46 19.56 -10.62
CA ASP A 52 -12.05 18.42 -11.29
C ASP A 52 -11.55 17.11 -10.64
N ALA A 53 -10.24 16.94 -10.41
CA ALA A 53 -9.68 15.78 -9.73
C ALA A 53 -10.19 15.59 -8.29
N ILE A 54 -10.29 16.67 -7.51
CA ILE A 54 -10.89 16.64 -6.16
C ILE A 54 -12.37 16.25 -6.24
N SER A 55 -13.10 16.76 -7.23
CA SER A 55 -14.50 16.43 -7.43
C SER A 55 -14.70 14.95 -7.77
N GLU A 56 -13.85 14.39 -8.62
CA GLU A 56 -13.86 12.96 -8.95
C GLU A 56 -13.59 12.10 -7.72
N LEU A 57 -12.56 12.43 -6.95
CA LEU A 57 -12.18 11.72 -5.74
C LEU A 57 -13.27 11.76 -4.65
N THR A 58 -13.91 12.92 -4.44
CA THR A 58 -15.01 13.07 -3.47
C THR A 58 -16.30 12.39 -3.91
N GLN A 59 -16.45 12.12 -5.20
CA GLN A 59 -17.56 11.36 -5.77
C GLN A 59 -17.20 9.89 -6.03
N SER A 60 -15.99 9.46 -5.65
CA SER A 60 -15.47 8.13 -5.96
C SER A 60 -16.41 7.02 -5.50
N PRO A 61 -16.69 5.99 -6.34
CA PRO A 61 -17.56 4.90 -5.95
C PRO A 61 -17.04 4.11 -4.75
N PHE A 62 -15.72 4.04 -4.55
CA PHE A 62 -15.13 3.43 -3.36
C PHE A 62 -15.51 4.17 -2.07
N LEU A 63 -15.44 5.51 -2.08
CA LEU A 63 -15.85 6.35 -0.97
C LEU A 63 -17.36 6.20 -0.68
N GLN A 64 -18.18 6.17 -1.73
CA GLN A 64 -19.62 5.95 -1.60
C GLN A 64 -19.90 4.59 -0.95
N PHE A 65 -19.23 3.53 -1.42
CA PHE A 65 -19.34 2.19 -0.85
C PHE A 65 -18.96 2.14 0.63
N LEU A 66 -17.80 2.70 1.02
CA LEU A 66 -17.40 2.74 2.43
C LEU A 66 -18.36 3.59 3.28
N THR A 67 -18.89 4.68 2.74
CA THR A 67 -19.83 5.54 3.45
C THR A 67 -21.19 4.86 3.64
N GLU A 68 -21.66 4.08 2.67
CA GLU A 68 -22.93 3.37 2.76
C GLU A 68 -22.85 2.18 3.72
N HIS A 69 -21.75 1.41 3.67
CA HIS A 69 -21.66 0.12 4.35
C HIS A 69 -20.82 0.13 5.63
N TYR A 70 -19.83 1.03 5.72
CA TYR A 70 -18.83 1.07 6.80
C TYR A 70 -18.74 2.44 7.50
N GLN A 71 -19.79 3.27 7.41
CA GLN A 71 -19.81 4.62 8.01
C GLN A 71 -19.46 4.62 9.50
N ARG A 72 -19.87 3.58 10.24
CA ARG A 72 -19.61 3.46 11.67
C ARG A 72 -18.13 3.21 11.95
N ASP A 73 -17.49 2.38 11.15
CA ASP A 73 -16.07 2.08 11.23
C ASP A 73 -15.24 3.32 10.86
N LEU A 74 -15.64 4.05 9.79
CA LEU A 74 -14.99 5.33 9.42
C LEU A 74 -15.04 6.37 10.56
N LYS A 75 -16.22 6.56 11.16
CA LYS A 75 -16.37 7.46 12.33
C LYS A 75 -15.53 7.01 13.52
N TYR A 76 -15.45 5.69 13.76
CA TYR A 76 -14.62 5.15 14.82
C TYR A 76 -13.13 5.38 14.55
N ILE A 77 -12.66 5.17 13.33
CA ILE A 77 -11.27 5.43 12.91
C ILE A 77 -10.92 6.90 13.16
N SER A 78 -11.72 7.83 12.61
CA SER A 78 -11.50 9.27 12.79
C SER A 78 -11.44 9.67 14.27
N ARG A 79 -12.38 9.17 15.08
CA ARG A 79 -12.36 9.36 16.52
C ARG A 79 -11.06 8.84 17.16
N MET A 80 -10.62 7.63 16.83
CA MET A 80 -9.40 7.05 17.42
C MET A 80 -8.12 7.77 17.03
N LEU A 81 -8.14 8.59 15.98
CA LEU A 81 -7.01 9.41 15.57
C LEU A 81 -6.86 10.70 16.37
N ASN A 82 -7.97 11.27 16.87
CA ASN A 82 -7.98 12.63 17.43
C ASN A 82 -8.69 12.84 18.78
N GLU A 83 -9.55 11.93 19.24
CA GLU A 83 -10.25 12.10 20.53
C GLU A 83 -9.50 11.54 21.77
N PRO A 84 -8.76 10.41 21.71
CA PRO A 84 -8.07 9.89 22.88
C PRO A 84 -7.06 10.88 23.46
N HIS A 85 -7.07 11.04 24.79
CA HIS A 85 -6.16 11.97 25.47
C HIS A 85 -4.70 11.68 25.16
N GLY A 86 -4.02 12.65 24.56
CA GLY A 86 -2.58 12.61 24.34
C GLY A 86 -2.13 11.96 23.03
N THR A 87 -3.04 11.82 22.05
CA THR A 87 -2.72 11.51 20.65
C THR A 87 -3.48 12.46 19.74
N SER A 88 -2.81 13.07 18.77
CA SER A 88 -3.44 13.85 17.70
C SER A 88 -2.76 13.53 16.37
N THR A 89 -3.58 13.33 15.35
CA THR A 89 -3.15 13.06 13.98
C THR A 89 -3.71 14.18 13.11
N THR A 90 -2.83 14.98 12.54
CA THR A 90 -3.16 16.01 11.55
C THR A 90 -2.51 15.64 10.22
N LEU A 91 -2.78 16.41 9.16
CA LEU A 91 -1.98 16.31 7.95
C LEU A 91 -0.56 16.81 8.25
N ASN A 92 0.42 16.32 7.49
CA ASN A 92 1.74 16.92 7.48
C ASN A 92 1.64 18.37 6.97
N PRO A 93 2.44 19.34 7.46
CA PRO A 93 2.40 20.74 7.03
C PRO A 93 2.38 20.96 5.51
N PHE A 94 3.05 20.11 4.73
CA PHE A 94 2.98 20.17 3.27
C PHE A 94 1.54 19.91 2.77
N PHE A 95 0.89 18.85 3.26
CA PHE A 95 -0.49 18.51 2.91
C PHE A 95 -1.49 19.52 3.48
N ASP A 96 -1.27 20.03 4.69
CA ASP A 96 -2.08 21.10 5.27
C ASP A 96 -2.09 22.37 4.39
N ALA A 97 -0.95 22.71 3.77
CA ALA A 97 -0.86 23.85 2.85
C ALA A 97 -1.69 23.61 1.57
N LEU A 98 -1.62 22.41 1.00
CA LEU A 98 -2.43 22.05 -0.17
C LEU A 98 -3.93 22.13 0.14
N GLY A 99 -4.35 21.54 1.27
CA GLY A 99 -5.74 21.54 1.72
C GLY A 99 -6.30 22.93 1.99
N ALA A 100 -5.49 23.85 2.51
CA ALA A 100 -5.92 25.21 2.85
C ALA A 100 -6.22 26.07 1.61
N GLU A 101 -5.58 25.76 0.48
CA GLU A 101 -5.66 26.60 -0.72
C GLU A 101 -6.72 26.11 -1.72
N TYR A 102 -6.82 24.78 -1.94
CA TYR A 102 -7.60 24.25 -3.06
C TYR A 102 -8.70 23.24 -2.69
N TRP A 103 -8.80 22.80 -1.42
CA TRP A 103 -9.75 21.74 -1.04
C TRP A 103 -10.48 22.03 0.27
N SER A 104 -9.90 21.58 1.38
CA SER A 104 -10.19 21.92 2.78
C SER A 104 -9.34 20.96 3.62
N ASN A 105 -8.79 21.40 4.75
CA ASN A 105 -7.98 20.50 5.58
C ASN A 105 -8.81 19.31 6.11
N GLU A 106 -10.10 19.53 6.42
CA GLU A 106 -11.00 18.45 6.85
C GLU A 106 -11.24 17.43 5.74
N GLY A 107 -11.64 17.89 4.54
CA GLY A 107 -11.89 16.98 3.40
C GLY A 107 -10.64 16.25 2.93
N MET A 108 -9.48 16.91 2.95
CA MET A 108 -8.21 16.29 2.62
C MET A 108 -7.76 15.27 3.68
N PHE A 109 -7.98 15.56 4.97
CA PHE A 109 -7.70 14.62 6.05
C PHE A 109 -8.59 13.38 5.96
N GLU A 110 -9.89 13.55 5.75
CA GLU A 110 -10.82 12.43 5.56
C GLU A 110 -10.40 11.58 4.35
N SER A 111 -10.09 12.22 3.23
CA SER A 111 -9.67 11.53 2.00
C SER A 111 -8.33 10.82 2.18
N ALA A 112 -7.38 11.37 2.95
CA ALA A 112 -6.13 10.70 3.29
C ALA A 112 -6.36 9.42 4.13
N VAL A 113 -7.35 9.43 5.02
CA VAL A 113 -7.73 8.23 5.80
C VAL A 113 -8.33 7.17 4.89
N ILE A 114 -9.18 7.55 3.93
CA ILE A 114 -9.77 6.63 2.96
C ILE A 114 -8.69 6.08 2.01
N TYR A 115 -7.77 6.92 1.56
CA TYR A 115 -6.60 6.53 0.79
C TYR A 115 -5.76 5.48 1.55
N THR A 116 -5.55 5.68 2.85
CA THR A 116 -4.84 4.73 3.71
C THR A 116 -5.53 3.35 3.73
N ILE A 117 -6.87 3.33 3.75
CA ILE A 117 -7.64 2.08 3.68
C ILE A 117 -7.52 1.44 2.30
N ALA A 118 -7.69 2.22 1.22
CA ALA A 118 -7.57 1.74 -0.15
C ALA A 118 -6.20 1.12 -0.42
N ALA A 119 -5.12 1.83 -0.08
CA ALA A 119 -3.75 1.36 -0.22
C ALA A 119 -3.49 0.09 0.61
N ALA A 120 -3.98 0.03 1.85
CA ALA A 120 -3.82 -1.15 2.69
C ALA A 120 -4.51 -2.38 2.10
N ILE A 121 -5.71 -2.23 1.54
CA ILE A 121 -6.40 -3.31 0.81
C ILE A 121 -5.55 -3.73 -0.39
N HIS A 122 -5.30 -2.78 -1.28
CA HIS A 122 -4.71 -3.02 -2.59
C HIS A 122 -3.30 -3.64 -2.51
N VAL A 123 -2.41 -3.09 -1.68
CA VAL A 123 -1.03 -3.58 -1.54
C VAL A 123 -0.98 -4.94 -0.85
N SER A 124 -1.92 -5.22 0.07
CA SER A 124 -1.96 -6.51 0.75
C SER A 124 -2.52 -7.65 -0.10
N GLU A 125 -3.36 -7.31 -1.08
CA GLU A 125 -4.04 -8.25 -1.97
C GLU A 125 -3.33 -8.47 -3.31
N GLN A 126 -2.66 -7.44 -3.82
CA GLN A 126 -1.89 -7.50 -5.06
C GLN A 126 -0.47 -6.98 -4.88
N PRO A 127 0.32 -7.51 -3.92
CA PRO A 127 1.68 -7.05 -3.67
C PRO A 127 2.61 -7.26 -4.88
N GLU A 128 2.33 -8.26 -5.72
CA GLU A 128 3.08 -8.55 -6.94
C GLU A 128 2.98 -7.45 -7.99
N GLN A 129 1.93 -6.62 -7.95
CA GLN A 129 1.82 -5.49 -8.87
C GLN A 129 2.92 -4.46 -8.63
N TYR A 130 3.48 -4.41 -7.42
CA TYR A 130 4.57 -3.52 -7.04
C TYR A 130 5.95 -4.14 -7.27
N PHE A 131 6.11 -4.99 -8.29
CA PHE A 131 7.34 -5.79 -8.50
C PHE A 131 8.63 -4.99 -8.71
N ARG A 132 8.55 -3.73 -9.17
CA ARG A 132 9.73 -2.88 -9.37
C ARG A 132 10.35 -2.44 -8.05
N ASP A 133 9.52 -2.02 -7.10
CA ASP A 133 9.96 -1.51 -5.79
C ASP A 133 9.86 -2.54 -4.67
N GLY A 134 9.07 -3.60 -4.88
CA GLY A 134 8.88 -4.69 -3.92
C GLY A 134 10.19 -5.33 -3.45
N PRO A 135 11.17 -5.61 -4.34
CA PRO A 135 12.49 -6.11 -3.94
C PRO A 135 13.28 -5.12 -3.08
N ASP A 136 13.33 -3.86 -3.48
CA ASP A 136 14.10 -2.81 -2.79
C ASP A 136 13.51 -2.47 -1.41
N THR A 137 12.18 -2.61 -1.28
CA THR A 137 11.45 -2.48 -0.01
C THR A 137 11.51 -3.74 0.87
N GLY A 138 12.08 -4.84 0.36
CA GLY A 138 12.10 -6.14 1.04
C GLY A 138 10.73 -6.80 1.18
N LEU A 139 9.70 -6.29 0.49
CA LEU A 139 8.36 -6.88 0.41
C LEU A 139 8.36 -8.13 -0.47
N LEU A 140 9.17 -8.13 -1.51
CA LEU A 140 9.32 -9.24 -2.43
C LEU A 140 10.75 -9.76 -2.36
N LYS A 141 10.91 -11.08 -2.45
CA LYS A 141 12.23 -11.70 -2.58
C LYS A 141 12.25 -12.66 -3.76
N PRO A 142 13.41 -12.84 -4.38
CA PRO A 142 13.56 -13.83 -5.45
C PRO A 142 13.20 -15.24 -4.94
N VAL A 143 12.41 -15.98 -5.73
CA VAL A 143 12.09 -17.38 -5.46
C VAL A 143 13.33 -18.24 -5.68
N MET A 144 13.95 -18.63 -4.56
CA MET A 144 15.14 -19.47 -4.60
C MET A 144 14.77 -20.96 -4.67
N PRO A 145 15.49 -21.78 -5.47
CA PRO A 145 15.26 -23.21 -5.50
C PRO A 145 15.50 -23.82 -4.11
N ASP A 146 14.58 -24.65 -3.65
CA ASP A 146 14.70 -25.32 -2.38
C ASP A 146 15.79 -26.42 -2.40
N LYS A 147 16.03 -27.03 -1.23
CA LYS A 147 17.06 -28.06 -1.08
C LYS A 147 16.83 -29.28 -1.97
N ASP A 148 15.58 -29.64 -2.24
CA ASP A 148 15.24 -30.78 -3.07
C ASP A 148 15.45 -30.46 -4.55
N VAL A 149 15.03 -29.28 -5.01
CA VAL A 149 15.31 -28.79 -6.37
C VAL A 149 16.82 -28.78 -6.64
N VAL A 150 17.61 -28.19 -5.73
CA VAL A 150 19.08 -28.16 -5.85
C VAL A 150 19.67 -29.58 -5.90
N LYS A 151 19.19 -30.49 -5.04
CA LYS A 151 19.64 -31.88 -4.97
C LYS A 151 19.36 -32.64 -6.27
N TYR A 152 18.14 -32.53 -6.80
CA TYR A 152 17.76 -33.22 -8.02
C TYR A 152 18.45 -32.63 -9.26
N ALA A 153 18.62 -31.31 -9.32
CA ALA A 153 19.39 -30.65 -10.37
C ALA A 153 20.84 -31.16 -10.40
N ARG A 154 21.52 -31.24 -9.24
CA ARG A 154 22.86 -31.84 -9.13
C ARG A 154 22.91 -33.29 -9.62
N GLY A 155 21.90 -34.08 -9.26
CA GLY A 155 21.78 -35.47 -9.71
C GLY A 155 21.65 -35.57 -11.23
N LEU A 156 20.83 -34.71 -11.83
CA LEU A 156 20.60 -34.65 -13.27
C LEU A 156 21.86 -34.22 -14.03
N VAL A 157 22.56 -33.16 -13.57
CA VAL A 157 23.86 -32.75 -14.14
C VAL A 157 24.85 -33.92 -14.13
N GLY A 158 24.94 -34.63 -13.00
CA GLY A 158 25.82 -35.80 -12.88
C GLY A 158 25.47 -36.91 -13.86
N ALA A 159 24.18 -37.21 -14.05
CA ALA A 159 23.71 -38.22 -14.98
C ALA A 159 23.97 -37.86 -16.45
N ILE A 160 23.68 -36.61 -16.84
CA ILE A 160 23.92 -36.08 -18.19
C ILE A 160 25.41 -36.16 -18.54
N ASN A 161 26.27 -35.67 -17.64
CA ASN A 161 27.72 -35.70 -17.83
C ASN A 161 28.26 -37.12 -17.93
N LYS A 162 27.74 -38.05 -17.12
CA LYS A 162 28.15 -39.47 -17.15
C LYS A 162 27.74 -40.16 -18.46
N GLN A 163 26.56 -39.82 -19.01
CA GLN A 163 26.09 -40.37 -20.28
C GLN A 163 26.72 -39.69 -21.49
N GLY A 164 27.26 -38.47 -21.32
CA GLY A 164 27.75 -37.64 -22.42
C GLY A 164 26.63 -37.05 -23.27
N LEU A 165 25.45 -36.80 -22.69
CA LEU A 165 24.31 -36.23 -23.43
C LEU A 165 24.59 -34.76 -23.79
N GLN A 166 24.34 -34.39 -25.05
CA GLN A 166 24.42 -32.99 -25.50
C GLN A 166 23.01 -32.39 -25.55
N ILE A 167 22.69 -31.55 -24.58
CA ILE A 167 21.37 -30.89 -24.45
C ILE A 167 21.42 -29.38 -24.70
N GLY A 168 22.53 -28.88 -25.24
CA GLY A 168 22.72 -27.45 -25.53
C GLY A 168 22.60 -26.58 -24.29
N ASP A 169 22.02 -25.39 -24.45
CA ASP A 169 21.95 -24.35 -23.41
C ASP A 169 21.12 -24.75 -22.18
N LEU A 170 20.28 -25.78 -22.29
CA LEU A 170 19.55 -26.33 -21.15
C LEU A 170 20.50 -26.79 -20.03
N ILE A 171 21.71 -27.24 -20.36
CA ILE A 171 22.69 -27.65 -19.35
C ILE A 171 23.10 -26.49 -18.44
N VAL A 172 23.17 -25.27 -18.99
CA VAL A 172 23.53 -24.06 -18.22
C VAL A 172 22.46 -23.77 -17.19
N ARG A 173 21.18 -23.81 -17.60
CA ARG A 173 20.03 -23.61 -16.70
C ARG A 173 19.99 -24.64 -15.56
N ILE A 174 20.26 -25.91 -15.87
CA ILE A 174 20.27 -26.97 -14.86
C ILE A 174 21.48 -26.80 -13.91
N ILE A 175 22.63 -26.37 -14.41
CA ILE A 175 23.81 -26.07 -13.58
C ILE A 175 23.53 -24.89 -12.64
N ASP A 176 22.87 -23.84 -13.13
CA ASP A 176 22.50 -22.70 -12.30
C ASP A 176 21.56 -23.14 -11.17
N LEU A 177 20.50 -23.91 -11.47
CA LEU A 177 19.64 -24.52 -10.45
C LEU A 177 20.42 -25.42 -9.47
N ALA A 178 21.37 -26.21 -9.96
CA ALA A 178 22.22 -27.07 -9.13
C ALA A 178 23.15 -26.29 -8.19
N ASN A 179 23.46 -25.04 -8.53
CA ASN A 179 24.21 -24.10 -7.71
C ASN A 179 23.32 -23.27 -6.79
N GLY A 180 22.00 -23.42 -6.89
CA GLY A 180 21.03 -22.61 -6.15
C GLY A 180 20.78 -21.24 -6.79
N GLY A 181 21.19 -21.04 -8.05
CA GLY A 181 20.88 -19.85 -8.83
C GLY A 181 19.43 -19.87 -9.34
N GLN A 182 18.91 -18.68 -9.58
CA GLN A 182 17.59 -18.42 -10.16
C GLN A 182 17.77 -17.89 -11.59
N HIS A 183 16.83 -18.20 -12.48
CA HIS A 183 16.93 -17.85 -13.90
C HIS A 183 15.83 -16.92 -14.41
N ASP A 184 14.69 -16.84 -13.71
CA ASP A 184 13.58 -15.93 -14.03
C ASP A 184 13.36 -14.96 -12.87
N GLU A 185 12.81 -13.77 -13.12
CA GLU A 185 12.50 -12.73 -12.13
C GLU A 185 11.33 -13.08 -11.20
N GLU A 186 11.08 -14.37 -10.95
CA GLU A 186 9.98 -14.81 -10.10
C GLU A 186 10.20 -14.34 -8.66
N LEU A 187 9.27 -13.54 -8.16
CA LEU A 187 9.30 -12.94 -6.84
C LEU A 187 8.22 -13.60 -5.97
N GLU A 188 8.57 -13.90 -4.71
CA GLU A 188 7.61 -14.31 -3.69
C GLU A 188 7.47 -13.25 -2.59
N LEU A 189 6.29 -13.24 -2.00
CA LEU A 189 5.92 -12.32 -0.94
C LEU A 189 6.68 -12.60 0.37
N VAL A 190 7.21 -11.55 0.97
CA VAL A 190 7.81 -11.58 2.30
C VAL A 190 6.80 -11.09 3.32
N GLY A 191 6.26 -12.03 4.10
CA GLY A 191 5.31 -11.73 5.17
C GLY A 191 3.88 -12.09 4.80
N LYS A 192 2.94 -11.73 5.69
CA LYS A 192 1.50 -12.01 5.52
C LYS A 192 0.79 -10.74 5.09
N ALA A 193 -0.34 -10.83 4.38
CA ALA A 193 -1.16 -9.69 3.98
C ALA A 193 -1.37 -8.65 5.11
N SER A 194 -1.70 -9.11 6.32
CA SER A 194 -1.86 -8.22 7.50
C SER A 194 -0.59 -7.46 7.92
N GLU A 195 0.59 -8.04 7.71
CA GLU A 195 1.88 -7.38 7.98
C GLU A 195 2.20 -6.33 6.91
N ILE A 196 1.84 -6.62 5.67
CA ILE A 196 2.01 -5.75 4.51
C ILE A 196 1.10 -4.53 4.63
N ALA A 197 -0.17 -4.75 4.94
CA ALA A 197 -1.13 -3.68 5.22
C ALA A 197 -0.63 -2.76 6.33
N ILE A 198 -0.08 -3.29 7.43
CA ILE A 198 0.49 -2.46 8.50
C ILE A 198 1.72 -1.69 8.04
N ARG A 199 2.62 -2.31 7.27
CA ARG A 199 3.78 -1.63 6.71
C ARG A 199 3.34 -0.44 5.87
N GLU A 200 2.39 -0.65 4.97
CA GLU A 200 1.87 0.40 4.11
C GLU A 200 1.24 1.54 4.91
N ILE A 201 0.39 1.24 5.89
CA ILE A 201 -0.20 2.25 6.79
C ILE A 201 0.89 3.04 7.53
N VAL A 202 1.95 2.38 8.01
CA VAL A 202 3.06 3.05 8.71
C VAL A 202 3.80 4.00 7.79
N LEU A 203 4.11 3.59 6.56
CA LEU A 203 4.83 4.43 5.60
C LEU A 203 3.96 5.61 5.13
N ILE A 204 2.68 5.38 4.84
CA ILE A 204 1.72 6.45 4.54
C ILE A 204 1.65 7.43 5.71
N THR A 205 1.65 6.92 6.95
CA THR A 205 1.65 7.77 8.15
C THR A 205 2.83 8.73 8.18
N LYS A 206 4.04 8.25 7.89
CA LYS A 206 5.24 9.09 7.88
C LYS A 206 5.22 10.16 6.79
N ARG A 207 4.51 9.92 5.68
CA ARG A 207 4.45 10.83 4.53
C ARG A 207 3.30 11.82 4.59
N VAL A 208 2.10 11.36 4.90
CA VAL A 208 0.85 12.13 4.74
C VAL A 208 0.44 12.82 6.04
N PHE A 209 0.73 12.21 7.19
CA PHE A 209 0.24 12.68 8.48
C PHE A 209 1.36 13.23 9.36
N GLU A 210 1.01 14.18 10.22
CA GLU A 210 1.79 14.56 11.37
C GLU A 210 1.12 14.00 12.63
N VAL A 211 1.81 13.09 13.30
CA VAL A 211 1.28 12.44 14.50
C VAL A 211 2.02 12.97 15.72
N THR A 212 1.26 13.43 16.70
CA THR A 212 1.78 13.80 18.01
C THR A 212 1.21 12.85 19.06
N ASN A 213 2.07 12.41 19.98
CA ASN A 213 1.62 11.72 21.17
C ASN A 213 2.47 12.09 22.38
N ASN A 214 1.98 11.77 23.57
CA ASN A 214 2.67 12.03 24.84
C ASN A 214 4.04 11.30 24.98
N ARG A 215 4.49 10.52 23.99
CA ARG A 215 5.68 9.66 24.04
C ARG A 215 6.71 9.94 22.94
N SER A 216 6.77 11.18 22.44
CA SER A 216 7.82 11.71 21.53
C SER A 216 7.98 11.05 20.15
N VAL A 217 7.39 9.88 19.89
CA VAL A 217 7.36 9.26 18.57
C VAL A 217 5.91 9.03 18.17
N GLY A 218 5.39 9.92 17.33
CA GLY A 218 4.03 9.88 16.84
C GLY A 218 3.80 8.71 15.90
N ARG A 219 3.20 7.64 16.42
CA ARG A 219 2.73 6.53 15.59
C ARG A 219 1.24 6.66 15.37
N PHE A 220 0.77 6.29 14.19
CA PHE A 220 -0.66 6.18 13.90
C PHE A 220 -1.36 5.37 14.99
N SER A 221 -2.55 5.80 15.37
CA SER A 221 -3.29 5.20 16.49
C SER A 221 -3.45 3.69 16.28
N THR A 222 -2.92 2.88 17.18
CA THR A 222 -3.01 1.41 17.09
C THR A 222 -4.48 0.96 17.07
N ASN A 223 -5.38 1.66 17.76
CA ASN A 223 -6.82 1.39 17.73
C ASN A 223 -7.45 1.75 16.37
N ALA A 224 -6.95 2.79 15.71
CA ALA A 224 -7.40 3.13 14.35
C ALA A 224 -6.95 2.04 13.36
N ILE A 225 -5.69 1.59 13.44
CA ILE A 225 -5.21 0.46 12.62
C ILE A 225 -6.02 -0.81 12.90
N GLU A 226 -6.30 -1.12 14.17
CA GLU A 226 -7.10 -2.30 14.53
C GLU A 226 -8.47 -2.26 13.85
N ARG A 227 -9.15 -1.11 13.86
CA ARG A 227 -10.42 -0.91 13.17
C ARG A 227 -10.29 -1.00 11.64
N ILE A 228 -9.23 -0.45 11.05
CA ILE A 228 -8.94 -0.58 9.61
C ILE A 228 -8.77 -2.06 9.25
N LEU A 229 -7.98 -2.83 10.00
CA LEU A 229 -7.77 -4.25 9.73
C LEU A 229 -9.03 -5.10 9.97
N GLU A 230 -9.89 -4.74 10.93
CA GLU A 230 -11.21 -5.36 11.08
C GLU A 230 -12.10 -5.10 9.85
N LEU A 231 -12.12 -3.86 9.33
CA LEU A 231 -12.84 -3.52 8.11
C LEU A 231 -12.31 -4.32 6.90
N ILE A 232 -10.99 -4.38 6.72
CA ILE A 232 -10.36 -5.14 5.63
C ILE A 232 -10.63 -6.65 5.76
N PHE A 233 -10.67 -7.17 6.99
CA PHE A 233 -11.08 -8.55 7.25
C PHE A 233 -12.55 -8.80 6.88
N ASP A 234 -13.47 -7.88 7.21
CA ASP A 234 -14.88 -7.98 6.83
C ASP A 234 -15.10 -7.91 5.31
N LEU A 235 -14.14 -7.36 4.57
CA LEU A 235 -14.08 -7.34 3.10
C LEU A 235 -13.39 -8.59 2.49
N ASP A 236 -13.08 -9.61 3.30
CA ASP A 236 -12.42 -10.86 2.87
C ASP A 236 -11.03 -10.64 2.24
N CYS A 237 -10.34 -9.59 2.69
CA CYS A 237 -8.98 -9.24 2.23
C CYS A 237 -7.89 -9.64 3.24
N LEU A 238 -8.25 -10.28 4.36
CA LEU A 238 -7.32 -10.78 5.36
C LEU A 238 -7.81 -12.11 5.93
N ASP A 239 -6.89 -13.04 6.19
CA ASP A 239 -7.23 -14.33 6.82
C ASP A 239 -7.79 -14.18 8.25
N LYS A 240 -7.32 -13.16 8.97
CA LYS A 240 -7.72 -12.89 10.36
C LYS A 240 -7.40 -11.45 10.77
N PRO A 241 -8.18 -10.88 11.69
CA PRO A 241 -7.84 -9.61 12.31
C PRO A 241 -6.61 -9.76 13.23
N LEU A 242 -5.82 -8.69 13.31
CA LEU A 242 -4.70 -8.59 14.26
C LEU A 242 -5.13 -7.88 15.53
N LYS A 243 -4.61 -8.32 16.67
CA LYS A 243 -4.86 -7.67 17.96
C LYS A 243 -3.91 -6.50 18.18
N HIS A 244 -4.33 -5.51 18.97
CA HIS A 244 -3.55 -4.35 19.40
C HIS A 244 -2.05 -4.61 19.66
N ARG A 245 -1.67 -5.64 20.44
CA ARG A 245 -0.26 -5.94 20.75
C ARG A 245 0.55 -6.35 19.50
N GLN A 246 -0.06 -7.09 18.58
CA GLN A 246 0.59 -7.50 17.34
C GLN A 246 0.81 -6.30 16.43
N ILE A 247 -0.21 -5.44 16.32
CA ILE A 247 -0.14 -4.19 15.55
C ILE A 247 0.98 -3.30 16.11
N SER A 248 1.01 -3.06 17.41
CA SER A 248 2.05 -2.24 18.05
C SER A 248 3.47 -2.82 17.90
N ASN A 249 3.63 -4.14 17.81
CA ASN A 249 4.91 -4.77 17.50
C ASN A 249 5.32 -4.52 16.04
N LEU A 250 4.39 -4.62 15.10
CA LEU A 250 4.64 -4.40 13.68
C LEU A 250 4.91 -2.92 13.38
N GLN A 251 4.18 -1.99 13.99
CA GLN A 251 4.50 -0.56 13.89
C GLN A 251 5.92 -0.25 14.35
N ARG A 252 6.40 -0.92 15.41
CA ARG A 252 7.80 -0.81 15.86
C ARG A 252 8.80 -1.43 14.90
N LYS A 253 8.44 -2.55 14.26
CA LYS A 253 9.28 -3.20 13.26
C LYS A 253 9.58 -2.26 12.09
N PHE A 254 8.60 -1.45 11.68
CA PHE A 254 8.71 -0.55 10.53
C PHE A 254 8.98 0.92 10.92
N GLU A 255 9.31 1.18 12.19
CA GLU A 255 9.52 2.52 12.71
C GLU A 255 10.70 3.24 12.05
N ASP A 256 11.77 2.50 11.72
CA ASP A 256 12.98 3.03 11.05
C ASP A 256 13.00 2.72 9.54
N ASP A 257 11.88 2.22 8.97
CA ASP A 257 11.77 1.99 7.52
C ASP A 257 11.54 3.34 6.79
N GLU A 258 12.54 3.78 6.02
CA GLU A 258 12.53 5.05 5.28
C GLU A 258 12.06 4.90 3.82
N SER A 259 11.57 3.72 3.45
CA SER A 259 11.03 3.48 2.09
C SER A 259 9.77 4.32 1.84
N GLU A 260 9.48 4.57 0.56
CA GLU A 260 8.18 5.11 0.18
C GLU A 260 7.05 4.08 0.36
N PRO A 261 5.81 4.52 0.62
CA PRO A 261 4.63 3.67 0.49
C PRO A 261 4.56 3.10 -0.93
N LEU A 262 4.21 1.82 -1.08
CA LEU A 262 4.17 1.21 -2.41
C LEU A 262 3.05 1.78 -3.27
N SER A 263 1.94 2.15 -2.63
CA SER A 263 0.84 2.82 -3.31
C SER A 263 1.22 4.20 -3.88
N TYR A 264 2.39 4.78 -3.58
CA TYR A 264 2.89 6.00 -4.25
C TYR A 264 3.43 5.73 -5.66
N ASN A 265 3.79 4.48 -5.96
CA ASN A 265 4.49 4.10 -7.19
C ASN A 265 3.56 3.44 -8.21
N GLN A 266 2.26 3.75 -8.21
CA GLN A 266 1.30 3.15 -9.13
C GLN A 266 1.57 3.44 -10.62
N LEU A 267 2.40 4.44 -10.94
CA LEU A 267 2.87 4.69 -12.32
C LEU A 267 3.76 3.56 -12.88
N ASP A 268 4.17 2.60 -12.05
CA ASP A 268 4.97 1.43 -12.43
C ASP A 268 4.14 0.14 -12.61
N LEU A 269 2.81 0.20 -12.46
CA LEU A 269 1.93 -0.94 -12.69
C LEU A 269 1.82 -1.25 -14.19
N PRO A 270 2.10 -2.48 -14.64
CA PRO A 270 1.89 -2.86 -16.03
C PRO A 270 0.38 -2.96 -16.28
N PHE A 271 -0.13 -2.10 -17.17
CA PHE A 271 -1.46 -2.21 -17.77
C PHE A 271 -1.70 -3.58 -18.42
#